data_AF-A0A1Q8Q8C8-F1
#
_entry.id   AF-A0A1Q8Q8C8-F1
#
_cell.length_a   1.000
_cell.length_b   1.000
_cell.length_c   1.000
_cell.angle_alpha   90.00
_cell.angle_beta   90.00
_cell.angle_gamma   90.00
#
_symmetry.space_group_name_H-M   'P 1'
#
loop_
_entity.id
_entity.type
_entity.pdbx_description
1 polymer ?
#
loop_
_entity_poly.entity_id
_entity_poly.type
_entity_poly.pdbx_seq_one_letter_code
_entity_poly.pdbx_strand_id
1 'polypeptide(L)'
;MDKLAVKEQVLLAYYVQYYLKNTPDTMYELHEQMSENMEPAVYEIAMNDLFDKGLINGLEKIRLYDETDGQIIKPMITNEGILYINNVLGIQPYASDGSKLTYVKNSLATSNLELTIPVIAEYLEESVEQ
;
A
#
# COMPACT_ATOMS: atom_id res chain seq x y z
N MET A 1 -2.90 3.57 21.09
CA MET A 1 -2.41 2.85 19.91
C MET A 1 -3.47 3.04 18.86
N ASP A 2 -3.11 3.66 17.75
CA ASP A 2 -4.04 3.82 16.65
C ASP A 2 -3.97 2.55 15.81
N LYS A 3 -5.12 1.89 15.71
CA LYS A 3 -5.28 0.67 14.92
C LYS A 3 -5.66 1.07 13.51
N LEU A 4 -4.77 0.78 12.55
CA LEU A 4 -5.09 1.00 11.15
C LEU A 4 -6.20 0.06 10.69
N ALA A 5 -7.18 0.60 9.99
CA ALA A 5 -8.13 -0.24 9.26
C ALA A 5 -7.40 -1.06 8.20
N VAL A 6 -7.95 -2.22 7.82
CA VAL A 6 -7.33 -3.12 6.83
C VAL A 6 -6.93 -2.38 5.55
N LYS A 7 -7.80 -1.53 5.01
CA LYS A 7 -7.50 -0.73 3.81
C LYS A 7 -6.34 0.26 4.00
N GLU A 8 -6.17 0.78 5.20
CA GLU A 8 -5.07 1.70 5.50
C GLU A 8 -3.75 0.93 5.61
N GLN A 9 -3.79 -0.30 6.14
CA GLN A 9 -2.64 -1.21 6.12
C GLN A 9 -2.26 -1.59 4.68
N VAL A 10 -3.25 -1.90 3.83
CA VAL A 10 -3.01 -2.16 2.40
C VAL A 10 -2.40 -0.94 1.74
N LEU A 11 -2.99 0.25 1.90
CA LEU A 11 -2.46 1.48 1.32
C LEU A 11 -1.05 1.82 1.85
N LEU A 12 -0.75 1.50 3.10
CA LEU A 12 0.58 1.66 3.68
C LEU A 12 1.63 0.77 3.00
N ALA A 13 1.28 -0.47 2.64
CA ALA A 13 2.18 -1.34 1.89
C ALA A 13 2.53 -0.72 0.52
N TYR A 14 1.52 -0.23 -0.22
CA TYR A 14 1.76 0.49 -1.48
C TYR A 14 2.56 1.78 -1.30
N TYR A 15 2.33 2.50 -0.20
CA TYR A 15 3.09 3.70 0.14
C TYR A 15 4.57 3.38 0.37
N VAL A 16 4.88 2.31 1.10
CA VAL A 16 6.27 1.88 1.31
C VAL A 16 6.91 1.43 0.00
N GLN A 17 6.22 0.59 -0.78
CA GLN A 17 6.71 0.16 -2.10
C GLN A 17 7.00 1.33 -3.04
N TYR A 18 6.19 2.39 -2.99
CA TYR A 18 6.41 3.61 -3.78
C TYR A 18 7.78 4.24 -3.48
N TYR A 19 8.15 4.37 -2.21
CA TYR A 19 9.41 4.99 -1.83
C TYR A 19 10.61 4.04 -1.95
N LEU A 20 10.41 2.72 -1.92
CA LEU A 20 11.46 1.75 -2.24
C LEU A 20 11.74 1.70 -3.74
N LYS A 21 10.69 1.43 -4.54
CA LYS A 21 10.76 1.27 -5.99
C LYS A 21 9.35 1.41 -6.60
N ASN A 22 9.06 2.61 -7.09
CA ASN A 22 7.82 2.93 -7.79
C ASN A 22 7.88 2.52 -9.27
N THR A 23 7.77 1.21 -9.55
CA THR A 23 7.62 0.69 -10.91
C THR A 23 6.34 -0.13 -11.02
N PRO A 24 5.68 -0.19 -12.19
CA PRO A 24 4.48 -1.01 -12.35
C PRO A 24 4.72 -2.46 -11.92
N ASP A 25 5.85 -3.06 -12.32
CA ASP A 25 6.18 -4.46 -12.01
C ASP A 25 6.23 -4.73 -10.51
N THR A 26 6.97 -3.93 -9.74
CA THR A 26 7.06 -4.10 -8.28
C THR A 26 5.75 -3.83 -7.55
N MET A 27 4.92 -2.92 -8.06
CA MET A 27 3.59 -2.70 -7.50
C MET A 27 2.65 -3.87 -7.76
N TYR A 28 2.80 -4.54 -8.90
CA TYR A 28 2.04 -5.73 -9.22
C TYR A 28 2.52 -6.96 -8.45
N GLU A 29 3.83 -7.12 -8.24
CA GLU A 29 4.37 -8.14 -7.33
C GLU A 29 3.80 -7.98 -5.91
N LEU A 30 3.74 -6.75 -5.40
CA LEU A 30 3.07 -6.44 -4.13
C LEU A 30 1.58 -6.81 -4.18
N HIS A 31 0.88 -6.46 -5.26
CA HIS A 31 -0.53 -6.80 -5.44
C HIS A 31 -0.76 -8.32 -5.36
N GLU A 32 0.01 -9.10 -6.12
CA GLU A 32 -0.08 -10.56 -6.14
C GLU A 32 0.20 -11.13 -4.75
N GLN A 33 1.31 -10.74 -4.12
CA GLN A 33 1.67 -11.18 -2.76
C GLN A 33 0.54 -10.95 -1.76
N MET A 34 -0.09 -9.77 -1.78
CA MET A 34 -1.20 -9.47 -0.87
C MET A 34 -2.48 -10.24 -1.23
N SER A 35 -2.79 -10.38 -2.51
CA SER A 35 -3.99 -11.08 -2.97
C SER A 35 -3.96 -12.58 -2.69
N GLU A 36 -2.77 -13.20 -2.72
CA GLU A 36 -2.59 -14.63 -2.48
C GLU A 36 -2.59 -15.00 -1.00
N ASN A 37 -2.13 -14.09 -0.14
CA ASN A 37 -1.87 -14.36 1.27
C ASN A 37 -2.86 -13.69 2.23
N MET A 38 -3.79 -12.88 1.71
CA MET A 38 -4.94 -12.38 2.45
C MET A 38 -6.20 -13.16 2.07
N GLU A 39 -7.20 -13.15 2.96
CA GLU A 39 -8.53 -13.64 2.61
C GLU A 39 -9.04 -12.87 1.37
N PRO A 40 -9.39 -13.56 0.25
CA PRO A 40 -9.62 -12.89 -1.03
C PRO A 40 -10.67 -11.77 -0.95
N ALA A 41 -11.77 -12.02 -0.25
CA ALA A 41 -12.83 -11.02 -0.05
C ALA A 41 -12.34 -9.81 0.76
N VAL A 42 -11.44 -10.00 1.73
CA VAL A 42 -10.92 -8.91 2.57
C VAL A 42 -10.03 -7.99 1.74
N TYR A 43 -9.13 -8.55 0.94
CA TYR A 43 -8.26 -7.78 0.07
C TYR A 43 -9.04 -7.07 -1.04
N GLU A 44 -9.97 -7.77 -1.69
CA GLU A 44 -10.81 -7.19 -2.75
C GLU A 44 -11.64 -6.01 -2.23
N ILE A 45 -12.29 -6.16 -1.07
CA ILE A 45 -13.05 -5.07 -0.44
C ILE A 45 -12.14 -3.87 -0.14
N ALA A 46 -10.95 -4.11 0.43
CA ALA A 46 -10.00 -3.06 0.74
C ALA A 46 -9.54 -2.30 -0.52
N MET A 47 -9.19 -3.03 -1.58
CA MET A 47 -8.74 -2.43 -2.84
C MET A 47 -9.85 -1.63 -3.53
N ASN A 48 -11.08 -2.14 -3.55
CA ASN A 48 -12.24 -1.42 -4.08
C ASN A 48 -12.52 -0.13 -3.28
N ASP A 49 -12.47 -0.19 -1.95
CA ASP A 49 -12.63 0.98 -1.08
C ASP A 49 -11.57 2.07 -1.36
N LEU A 50 -10.32 1.66 -1.62
CA LEU A 50 -9.22 2.58 -1.93
C LEU A 50 -9.37 3.17 -3.34
N PHE A 51 -9.85 2.36 -4.28
CA PHE A 51 -10.13 2.78 -5.65
C PHE A 51 -11.25 3.80 -5.74
N ASP A 52 -12.39 3.51 -5.09
CA ASP A 52 -13.56 4.39 -5.09
C ASP A 52 -13.26 5.76 -4.48
N LYS A 53 -12.25 5.82 -3.60
CA LYS A 53 -11.72 7.05 -2.99
C LYS A 53 -10.61 7.73 -3.80
N GLY A 54 -10.18 7.14 -4.92
CA GLY A 54 -9.08 7.64 -5.74
C GLY A 54 -7.70 7.54 -5.09
N LEU A 55 -7.53 6.71 -4.06
CA LEU A 55 -6.26 6.52 -3.34
C LEU A 55 -5.34 5.50 -4.04
N ILE A 56 -5.95 4.58 -4.78
CA ILE A 56 -5.29 3.67 -5.72
C ILE A 56 -5.97 3.80 -7.07
N ASN A 57 -5.21 3.67 -8.16
CA ASN A 57 -5.74 3.56 -9.51
C ASN A 57 -5.36 2.20 -10.13
N GLY A 58 -5.82 1.94 -11.35
CA GLY A 58 -5.44 0.74 -12.10
C GLY A 58 -6.22 -0.53 -11.78
N LEU A 59 -7.23 -0.45 -10.92
CA LEU A 59 -8.15 -1.56 -10.67
C LEU A 59 -9.25 -1.72 -11.74
N GLU A 60 -9.41 -0.74 -12.64
CA GLU A 60 -10.44 -0.71 -13.68
C GLU A 60 -10.33 -1.86 -14.68
N LYS A 61 -9.12 -2.41 -14.87
CA LYS A 61 -8.86 -3.53 -15.78
C LYS A 61 -8.66 -4.88 -15.09
N ILE A 62 -8.57 -4.95 -13.75
CA ILE A 62 -8.47 -6.25 -13.04
C ILE A 62 -9.81 -7.01 -13.10
N ARG A 63 -10.93 -6.29 -13.25
CA ARG A 63 -12.27 -6.89 -13.47
C ARG A 63 -12.54 -7.32 -14.92
N LEU A 64 -11.68 -6.93 -15.86
CA LEU A 64 -11.77 -7.23 -17.28
C LEU A 64 -10.42 -7.78 -17.74
N TYR A 65 -10.11 -9.01 -17.34
CA TYR A 65 -9.01 -9.77 -17.93
C TYR A 65 -9.33 -10.01 -19.41
N ASP A 66 -8.87 -9.09 -20.25
CA ASP A 66 -8.71 -9.32 -21.69
C ASP A 66 -7.22 -9.04 -21.99
N GLU A 67 -6.46 -10.11 -22.19
CA GLU A 67 -5.02 -10.09 -22.50
C GLU A 67 -4.70 -9.36 -23.83
N THR A 68 -5.74 -8.90 -24.55
CA THR A 68 -5.65 -8.41 -25.93
C THR A 68 -5.30 -6.93 -26.07
N ASP A 69 -5.31 -6.12 -25.00
CA ASP A 69 -5.17 -4.66 -25.11
C ASP A 69 -3.81 -4.10 -24.66
N GLY A 70 -2.84 -4.98 -24.38
CA GLY A 70 -1.41 -4.65 -24.28
C GLY A 70 -0.99 -3.69 -23.14
N GLN A 71 -1.92 -3.17 -22.35
CA GLN A 71 -1.64 -2.32 -21.19
C GLN A 71 -2.23 -2.95 -19.94
N ILE A 72 -1.43 -3.76 -19.25
CA ILE A 72 -1.69 -4.15 -17.87
C ILE A 72 -1.64 -2.86 -17.06
N ILE A 73 -2.80 -2.32 -16.70
CA ILE A 73 -2.84 -1.22 -15.74
C ILE A 73 -2.71 -1.89 -14.37
N LYS A 74 -1.50 -1.81 -13.82
CA LYS A 74 -1.14 -2.39 -12.53
C LYS A 74 -1.64 -1.46 -11.42
N PRO A 75 -2.08 -1.97 -10.26
CA PRO A 75 -2.50 -1.10 -9.16
C PRO A 75 -1.37 -0.16 -8.75
N MET A 76 -1.65 1.14 -8.70
CA MET A 76 -0.66 2.12 -8.24
C MET A 76 -1.28 3.02 -7.18
N ILE A 77 -0.51 3.37 -6.17
CA ILE A 77 -0.88 4.44 -5.24
C ILE A 77 -0.89 5.78 -5.97
N THR A 78 -1.90 6.60 -5.69
CA THR A 78 -2.02 7.96 -6.23
C THR A 78 -1.34 8.97 -5.31
N ASN A 79 -1.18 10.21 -5.78
CA ASN A 79 -0.74 11.32 -4.92
C ASN A 79 -1.69 11.53 -3.74
N GLU A 80 -3.00 11.34 -3.92
CA GLU A 80 -3.98 11.41 -2.84
C GLU A 80 -3.80 10.27 -1.83
N GLY A 81 -3.49 9.06 -2.31
CA GLY A 81 -3.11 7.93 -1.45
C GLY A 81 -1.88 8.22 -0.60
N ILE A 82 -0.87 8.86 -1.19
CA ILE A 82 0.34 9.28 -0.47
C ILE A 82 0.01 10.33 0.60
N LEU A 83 -0.77 11.35 0.25
CA LEU A 83 -1.17 12.39 1.20
C LEU A 83 -2.04 11.84 2.34
N TYR A 84 -2.90 10.86 2.05
CA TYR A 84 -3.70 10.17 3.04
C TYR A 84 -2.82 9.51 4.11
N ILE A 85 -1.83 8.70 3.69
CA ILE A 85 -0.92 8.03 4.63
C ILE A 85 -0.05 9.04 5.40
N ASN A 86 0.40 10.11 4.75
CA ASN A 86 1.12 11.19 5.45
C ASN A 86 0.27 11.76 6.60
N ASN A 87 -1.02 12.02 6.35
CA ASN A 87 -1.93 12.54 7.37
C ASN A 87 -2.17 11.53 8.50
N VAL A 88 -2.41 10.25 8.16
CA VAL A 88 -2.60 9.17 9.13
C VAL A 88 -1.39 9.01 10.06
N LEU A 89 -0.18 9.12 9.51
CA LEU A 89 1.07 8.95 10.25
C LEU A 89 1.63 10.27 10.83
N GLY A 90 0.95 11.40 10.63
CA GLY A 90 1.44 12.72 11.06
C GLY A 90 2.74 13.15 10.37
N ILE A 91 3.04 12.61 9.19
CA ILE A 91 4.23 12.93 8.41
C ILE A 91 4.02 14.24 7.65
N GLN A 92 5.00 15.13 7.73
CA GLN A 92 4.95 16.38 6.98
C GLN A 92 5.05 16.12 5.47
N PRO A 93 4.18 16.71 4.63
CA PRO A 93 4.15 16.43 3.19
C PRO A 93 5.47 16.72 2.47
N TYR A 94 6.23 17.69 2.97
CA TYR A 94 7.54 18.12 2.45
C TYR A 94 8.72 17.32 3.01
N ALA A 95 8.48 16.30 3.84
CA ALA A 95 9.54 15.38 4.27
C ALA A 95 10.15 14.69 3.04
N SER A 96 11.48 14.50 3.06
CA SER A 96 12.15 13.74 2.02
C SER A 96 11.72 12.28 2.05
N ASP A 97 11.86 11.59 0.92
CA ASP A 97 11.45 10.19 0.78
C ASP A 97 12.14 9.26 1.81
N GLY A 98 13.44 9.46 2.05
CA GLY A 98 14.16 8.74 3.11
C GLY A 98 13.62 9.05 4.51
N SER A 99 13.23 10.30 4.77
CA SER A 99 12.59 10.66 6.04
C SER A 99 11.23 9.98 6.19
N LYS A 100 10.43 9.89 5.12
CA LYS A 100 9.13 9.22 5.12
C LYS A 100 9.23 7.73 5.48
N LEU A 101 10.18 7.00 4.88
CA LEU A 101 10.45 5.60 5.24
C LEU A 101 10.93 5.46 6.69
N THR A 102 11.78 6.38 7.15
CA THR A 102 12.23 6.42 8.55
C THR A 102 11.06 6.62 9.53
N TYR A 103 10.08 7.47 9.19
CA TYR A 103 8.87 7.64 10.00
C TYR A 103 8.05 6.36 10.09
N VAL A 104 7.86 5.65 8.97
CA VAL A 104 7.15 4.36 8.97
C VAL A 104 7.88 3.37 9.88
N LYS A 105 9.20 3.20 9.69
CA LYS A 105 10.05 2.33 10.53
C LYS A 105 9.91 2.63 12.02
N ASN A 106 10.01 3.91 12.39
CA ASN A 106 9.88 4.34 13.78
C ASN A 106 8.48 4.09 14.34
N SER A 107 7.44 4.27 13.52
CA SER A 107 6.04 4.05 13.92
C SER A 107 5.77 2.57 14.21
N LEU A 108 6.34 1.67 13.41
CA LEU A 108 6.30 0.22 13.62
C LEU A 108 7.08 -0.19 14.88
N ALA A 109 8.34 0.26 15.00
CA ALA A 109 9.22 -0.12 16.11
C ALA A 109 8.72 0.37 17.49
N THR A 110 8.06 1.53 17.53
CA THR A 110 7.56 2.12 18.79
C THR A 110 6.16 1.64 19.19
N SER A 111 5.60 0.65 18.46
CA SER A 111 4.24 0.13 18.67
C SER A 111 3.14 1.20 18.56
N ASN A 112 3.45 2.34 17.92
CA ASN A 112 2.46 3.39 17.69
C ASN A 112 1.50 3.02 16.56
N LEU A 113 1.88 2.04 15.73
CA LEU A 113 1.07 1.47 14.66
C LEU A 113 0.79 -0.01 14.94
N GLU A 114 -0.48 -0.38 15.15
CA GLU A 114 -0.87 -1.79 15.27
C GLU A 114 -1.25 -2.34 13.89
N LEU A 115 -0.43 -3.28 13.37
CA LEU A 115 -0.73 -4.04 12.16
C LEU A 115 -1.44 -5.33 12.52
N THR A 116 -2.54 -5.62 11.84
CA THR A 116 -3.38 -6.80 12.12
C THR A 116 -3.46 -7.77 10.97
N ILE A 117 -2.89 -7.43 9.82
CA ILE A 117 -2.78 -8.30 8.66
C ILE A 117 -1.35 -8.87 8.61
N PRO A 118 -1.14 -10.18 8.88
CA PRO A 118 0.19 -10.75 9.00
C PRO A 118 1.09 -10.54 7.78
N VAL A 119 0.60 -10.79 6.56
CA VAL A 119 1.40 -10.60 5.34
C VAL A 119 1.84 -9.15 5.13
N ILE A 120 1.00 -8.17 5.54
CA ILE A 120 1.37 -6.76 5.46
C ILE A 120 2.43 -6.43 6.51
N ALA A 121 2.30 -6.98 7.73
CA ALA A 121 3.28 -6.79 8.79
C ALA A 121 4.65 -7.32 8.37
N GLU A 122 4.70 -8.57 7.89
CA GLU A 122 5.93 -9.20 7.40
C GLU A 122 6.56 -8.39 6.26
N TYR A 123 5.78 -8.04 5.23
CA TYR A 123 6.27 -7.22 4.12
C TYR A 123 6.84 -5.88 4.57
N LEU A 124 6.17 -5.20 5.49
CA LEU A 124 6.62 -3.90 5.99
C LEU A 124 7.88 -4.02 6.83
N GLU A 125 7.99 -5.04 7.68
CA GLU A 125 9.20 -5.33 8.47
C GLU A 125 10.40 -5.57 7.55
N GLU A 126 10.28 -6.44 6.55
CA GLU A 126 11.33 -6.72 5.57
C GLU A 126 11.73 -5.49 4.73
N SER A 127 10.75 -4.62 4.43
CA SER A 127 10.93 -3.45 3.59
C SER A 127 11.64 -2.30 4.29
N VAL A 128 11.47 -2.14 5.60
CA VAL A 128 12.06 -1.03 6.38
C VAL A 128 13.41 -1.39 7.01
N GLU A 129 13.84 -2.65 6.91
CA GLU A 129 15.16 -3.10 7.34
C GLU A 129 16.26 -2.97 6.26
N GLN A 130 15.87 -2.85 4.99
CA GLN A 130 16.78 -2.64 3.84
C GLN A 130 17.37 -1.23 3.79
#